data_AF-A0A3D5PFG7-F1
#
_entry.id   AF-A0A3D5PFG7-F1
#
_cell.length_a   1.000
_cell.length_b   1.000
_cell.length_c   1.000
_cell.angle_alpha   90.00
_cell.angle_beta   90.00
_cell.angle_gamma   90.00
#
_symmetry.space_group_name_H-M   'P 1'
#
loop_
_entity.id
_entity.type
_entity.pdbx_description
1 polymer ?
#
loop_
_entity_poly.entity_id
_entity_poly.type
_entity_poly.pdbx_seq_one_letter_code
_entity_poly.pdbx_strand_id
1 'polypeptide(L)'
;MKKNTRKTRTLALTLALCLALVCFAPAALVCASTDLEPPEVFPYEQVYYFSDGYIGEVDANFATISSELTVRYLNVPYLHKCPYSLTESDYSPYRFEVEENSVVIFEKTTWGKRYNALIETNDTLSDLFSSWRSDGCKVIFVNGVEEARLLGLDLDYDTSPYTEFLQYVDIHINTDMFTLFVDTILRIHFDYGPINNFLFVLDESFGKDWLEFIYSWIFEDYIFKYMIMTDGRRIEELGLFDYLEYNNINFLFYDGSSLDSLYEATEFWNESNMCAIGTNRLGNAYAEQWLYDMIELREMKNDNFAIYEYLYSYWRHGVLEYYDIVKMAWSVKLYSLDEFWDIFDAVGFEEDLTVFDNWYGRSEVITYKPFVGEGGWMGIAPSHYLLLDDEWEYMYF
;
A
#
# COMPACT_ATOMS: atom_id res chain seq x y z
N MET A 1 -74.35 11.59 -18.07
CA MET A 1 -73.30 11.24 -17.08
C MET A 1 -72.58 9.88 -17.30
N LYS A 2 -72.73 9.16 -18.43
CA LYS A 2 -72.06 7.85 -18.66
C LYS A 2 -70.69 7.89 -19.36
N LYS A 3 -70.22 9.04 -19.86
CA LYS A 3 -68.97 9.15 -20.64
C LYS A 3 -67.69 9.37 -19.81
N ASN A 4 -67.81 9.91 -18.59
CA ASN A 4 -66.63 10.21 -17.75
C ASN A 4 -66.08 8.99 -17.01
N THR A 5 -66.94 8.10 -16.51
CA THR A 5 -66.53 6.93 -15.71
C THR A 5 -65.69 5.91 -16.47
N ARG A 6 -65.82 5.83 -17.80
CA ARG A 6 -65.00 4.93 -18.62
C ARG A 6 -63.57 5.45 -18.77
N LYS A 7 -63.39 6.76 -18.98
CA LYS A 7 -62.07 7.41 -19.06
C LYS A 7 -61.32 7.35 -17.72
N THR A 8 -62.01 7.58 -16.60
CA THR A 8 -61.39 7.49 -15.26
C THR A 8 -60.97 6.06 -14.91
N ARG A 9 -61.75 5.05 -15.32
CA ARG A 9 -61.38 3.63 -15.15
C ARG A 9 -60.18 3.25 -15.99
N THR A 10 -60.11 3.68 -17.24
CA THR A 10 -58.95 3.41 -18.11
C THR A 10 -57.70 4.08 -17.56
N LEU A 11 -57.79 5.33 -17.12
CA LEU A 11 -56.65 6.05 -16.52
C LEU A 11 -56.15 5.38 -15.23
N ALA A 12 -57.07 4.95 -14.36
CA ALA A 12 -56.72 4.25 -13.12
C ALA A 12 -56.09 2.87 -13.38
N LEU A 13 -56.56 2.13 -14.38
CA LEU A 13 -55.95 0.87 -14.81
C LEU A 13 -54.56 1.09 -15.40
N THR A 14 -54.37 2.13 -16.20
CA THR A 14 -53.04 2.46 -16.76
C THR A 14 -52.08 2.89 -15.66
N LEU A 15 -52.52 3.71 -14.70
CA LEU A 15 -51.70 4.11 -13.53
C LEU A 15 -51.37 2.92 -12.63
N ALA A 16 -52.31 2.01 -12.39
CA ALA A 16 -52.05 0.79 -11.63
C ALA A 16 -51.09 -0.15 -12.36
N LEU A 17 -51.18 -0.24 -13.71
CA LEU A 17 -50.24 -1.00 -14.51
C LEU A 17 -48.85 -0.37 -14.52
N CYS A 18 -48.76 0.97 -14.60
CA CYS A 18 -47.49 1.69 -14.53
C CYS A 18 -46.86 1.59 -13.13
N LEU A 19 -47.65 1.66 -12.06
CA LEU A 19 -47.15 1.43 -10.70
C LEU A 19 -46.69 -0.01 -10.51
N ALA A 20 -47.45 -0.99 -11.02
CA ALA A 20 -47.01 -2.39 -11.01
C ALA A 20 -45.70 -2.57 -11.82
N LEU A 21 -45.59 -1.96 -13.01
CA LEU A 21 -44.37 -1.99 -13.79
C LEU A 21 -43.19 -1.31 -13.07
N VAL A 22 -43.38 -0.18 -12.38
CA VAL A 22 -42.30 0.48 -11.62
C VAL A 22 -41.92 -0.29 -10.35
N CYS A 23 -42.89 -0.93 -9.69
CA CYS A 23 -42.63 -1.72 -8.48
C CYS A 23 -42.06 -3.11 -8.78
N PHE A 24 -42.42 -3.72 -9.92
CA PHE A 24 -41.98 -5.08 -10.29
C PHE A 24 -40.87 -5.10 -11.35
N ALA A 25 -40.61 -4.01 -12.08
CA ALA A 25 -39.47 -3.97 -13.01
C ALA A 25 -38.12 -4.12 -12.32
N PRO A 26 -37.84 -3.55 -11.12
CA PRO A 26 -36.58 -3.81 -10.44
C PRO A 26 -36.44 -5.28 -10.04
N ALA A 27 -37.50 -5.90 -9.53
CA ALA A 27 -37.51 -7.32 -9.18
C ALA A 27 -37.38 -8.22 -10.41
N ALA A 28 -37.99 -7.86 -11.54
CA ALA A 28 -37.88 -8.61 -12.79
C ALA A 28 -36.55 -8.37 -13.52
N LEU A 29 -35.90 -7.21 -13.35
CA LEU A 29 -34.55 -6.96 -13.86
C LEU A 29 -33.51 -7.74 -13.06
N VAL A 30 -33.66 -7.80 -11.72
CA VAL A 30 -32.82 -8.62 -10.82
C VAL A 30 -33.02 -10.12 -11.11
N CYS A 31 -34.23 -10.56 -11.46
CA CYS A 31 -34.49 -11.94 -11.89
C CYS A 31 -34.08 -12.24 -13.36
N ALA A 32 -33.84 -11.23 -14.19
CA ALA A 32 -33.40 -11.41 -15.58
C ALA A 32 -31.88 -11.25 -15.74
N SER A 33 -31.17 -10.78 -14.71
CA SER A 33 -29.71 -10.68 -14.64
C SER A 33 -29.07 -11.80 -13.81
N THR A 34 -29.77 -12.92 -13.58
CA THR A 34 -29.23 -14.04 -12.79
C THR A 34 -28.28 -14.89 -13.62
N ASP A 35 -27.13 -14.31 -13.95
CA ASP A 35 -25.85 -15.03 -13.94
C ASP A 35 -25.09 -14.73 -12.63
N LEU A 36 -25.81 -14.28 -11.59
CA LEU A 36 -25.28 -14.26 -10.23
C LEU A 36 -25.36 -15.69 -9.70
N GLU A 37 -24.21 -16.33 -9.56
CA GLU A 37 -24.11 -17.55 -8.76
C GLU A 37 -24.80 -17.31 -7.41
N PRO A 38 -25.62 -18.26 -6.92
CA PRO A 38 -26.24 -18.10 -5.62
C PRO A 38 -25.12 -17.92 -4.58
N PRO A 39 -25.25 -16.97 -3.64
CA PRO A 39 -24.26 -16.76 -2.60
C PRO A 39 -23.95 -18.09 -1.92
N GLU A 40 -22.67 -18.41 -1.75
CA GLU A 40 -22.24 -19.69 -1.22
C GLU A 40 -22.35 -19.72 0.32
N VAL A 41 -22.32 -20.94 0.87
CA VAL A 41 -22.25 -21.14 2.32
C VAL A 41 -20.78 -21.08 2.70
N PHE A 42 -20.38 -20.03 3.41
CA PHE A 42 -19.02 -19.87 3.88
C PHE A 42 -18.65 -20.99 4.88
N PRO A 43 -17.48 -21.64 4.78
CA PRO A 43 -17.18 -22.84 5.58
C PRO A 43 -16.98 -22.57 7.07
N TYR A 44 -16.66 -21.32 7.43
CA TYR A 44 -16.34 -20.91 8.79
C TYR A 44 -17.48 -20.12 9.43
N GLU A 45 -17.79 -20.37 10.71
CA GLU A 45 -18.83 -19.62 11.43
C GLU A 45 -18.33 -18.27 11.95
N GLN A 46 -17.02 -18.14 12.19
CA GLN A 46 -16.41 -16.98 12.82
C GLN A 46 -15.31 -16.38 11.94
N VAL A 47 -15.28 -15.04 11.88
CA VAL A 47 -14.20 -14.26 11.30
C VAL A 47 -13.70 -13.28 12.34
N TYR A 48 -12.38 -13.16 12.53
CA TYR A 48 -11.78 -12.23 13.47
C TYR A 48 -10.95 -11.20 12.74
N TYR A 49 -11.16 -9.92 13.04
CA TYR A 49 -10.38 -8.82 12.46
C TYR A 49 -9.57 -8.10 13.55
N PHE A 50 -8.24 -8.17 13.43
CA PHE A 50 -7.27 -7.48 14.25
C PHE A 50 -6.62 -6.36 13.46
N SER A 51 -6.42 -5.19 14.09
CA SER A 51 -5.67 -4.08 13.48
C SER A 51 -5.04 -3.19 14.54
N ASP A 52 -3.81 -2.73 14.27
CA ASP A 52 -3.12 -1.67 15.02
C ASP A 52 -3.39 -0.27 14.46
N GLY A 53 -4.27 -0.16 13.46
CA GLY A 53 -4.63 1.10 12.82
C GLY A 53 -5.34 2.08 13.76
N TYR A 54 -5.45 3.33 13.33
CA TYR A 54 -6.22 4.35 14.05
C TYR A 54 -7.69 3.92 14.19
N ILE A 55 -8.29 4.14 15.35
CA ILE A 55 -9.63 3.60 15.71
C ILE A 55 -10.70 3.87 14.64
N GLY A 56 -10.70 5.06 14.03
CA GLY A 56 -11.66 5.41 12.98
C GLY A 56 -11.44 4.66 11.66
N GLU A 57 -10.21 4.26 11.36
CA GLU A 57 -9.90 3.40 10.22
C GLU A 57 -10.31 1.97 10.51
N VAL A 58 -10.02 1.45 11.71
CA VAL A 58 -10.45 0.10 12.12
C VAL A 58 -11.98 -0.03 12.10
N ASP A 59 -12.72 1.01 12.53
CA ASP A 59 -14.18 1.05 12.44
C ASP A 59 -14.68 1.00 10.99
N ALA A 60 -14.04 1.75 10.09
CA ALA A 60 -14.40 1.75 8.68
C ALA A 60 -14.12 0.39 8.01
N ASN A 61 -12.98 -0.22 8.32
CA ASN A 61 -12.59 -1.55 7.82
C ASN A 61 -13.57 -2.61 8.31
N PHE A 62 -13.85 -2.62 9.61
CA PHE A 62 -14.82 -3.55 10.21
C PHE A 62 -16.20 -3.41 9.59
N ALA A 63 -16.70 -2.18 9.40
CA ALA A 63 -17.99 -1.94 8.77
C ALA A 63 -18.03 -2.43 7.32
N THR A 64 -16.94 -2.21 6.57
CA THR A 64 -16.83 -2.64 5.17
C THR A 64 -16.80 -4.16 5.07
N ILE A 65 -15.96 -4.83 5.86
CA ILE A 65 -15.88 -6.30 5.92
C ILE A 65 -17.25 -6.87 6.33
N SER A 66 -17.87 -6.35 7.39
CA SER A 66 -19.19 -6.81 7.85
C SER A 66 -20.27 -6.70 6.77
N SER A 67 -20.27 -5.58 6.02
CA SER A 67 -21.22 -5.36 4.92
C SER A 67 -21.02 -6.39 3.80
N GLU A 68 -19.78 -6.61 3.38
CA GLU A 68 -19.44 -7.54 2.30
C GLU A 68 -19.73 -9.00 2.68
N LEU A 69 -19.38 -9.43 3.90
CA LEU A 69 -19.75 -10.76 4.42
C LEU A 69 -21.26 -10.99 4.36
N THR A 70 -22.06 -9.95 4.63
CA THR A 70 -23.53 -10.03 4.60
C THR A 70 -24.09 -10.18 3.18
N VAL A 71 -23.40 -9.61 2.19
CA VAL A 71 -23.82 -9.64 0.79
C VAL A 71 -23.34 -10.91 0.08
N ARG A 72 -22.14 -11.40 0.43
CA ARG A 72 -21.46 -12.51 -0.25
C ARG A 72 -21.95 -13.90 0.17
N TYR A 73 -22.31 -14.10 1.44
CA TYR A 73 -22.57 -15.45 1.97
C TYR A 73 -23.98 -15.64 2.52
N LEU A 74 -24.52 -16.86 2.37
CA LEU A 74 -25.84 -17.22 2.90
C LEU A 74 -25.87 -17.33 4.43
N ASN A 75 -24.82 -17.88 5.01
CA ASN A 75 -24.66 -18.12 6.45
C ASN A 75 -23.73 -17.08 7.10
N VAL A 76 -23.90 -15.81 6.73
CA VAL A 76 -23.11 -14.64 7.16
C VAL A 76 -22.29 -14.93 8.43
N PRO A 77 -20.97 -15.15 8.29
CA PRO A 77 -20.14 -15.48 9.43
C PRO A 77 -20.13 -14.33 10.42
N TYR A 78 -20.00 -14.65 11.70
CA TYR A 78 -19.97 -13.64 12.75
C TYR A 78 -18.59 -12.98 12.79
N LEU A 79 -18.55 -11.68 12.51
CA LEU A 79 -17.33 -10.89 12.50
C LEU A 79 -17.04 -10.31 13.89
N HIS A 80 -15.89 -10.68 14.46
CA HIS A 80 -15.37 -10.11 15.70
C HIS A 80 -14.41 -8.97 15.40
N LYS A 81 -14.63 -7.82 16.05
CA LYS A 81 -13.67 -6.71 16.08
C LYS A 81 -12.72 -6.90 17.26
N CYS A 82 -11.45 -7.14 16.98
CA CYS A 82 -10.43 -7.39 17.99
C CYS A 82 -9.44 -6.21 18.04
N PRO A 83 -9.54 -5.30 19.02
CA PRO A 83 -8.60 -4.19 19.11
C PRO A 83 -7.20 -4.69 19.46
N TYR A 84 -6.20 -4.35 18.65
CA TYR A 84 -4.80 -4.46 19.02
C TYR A 84 -4.39 -3.18 19.77
N SER A 85 -3.86 -3.32 20.98
CA SER A 85 -3.39 -2.19 21.78
C SER A 85 -2.10 -1.61 21.18
N LEU A 86 -2.06 -0.30 20.96
CA LEU A 86 -0.89 0.47 20.52
C LEU A 86 0.23 0.57 21.57
N THR A 87 0.04 0.05 22.78
CA THR A 87 1.06 0.07 23.83
C THR A 87 1.41 -1.35 24.24
N GLU A 88 2.67 -1.75 24.01
CA GLU A 88 3.29 -3.03 24.38
C GLU A 88 3.06 -3.44 25.85
N SER A 89 2.67 -2.52 26.73
CA SER A 89 2.41 -2.78 28.15
C SER A 89 1.06 -3.44 28.45
N ASP A 90 0.09 -3.40 27.53
CA ASP A 90 -1.17 -4.11 27.66
C ASP A 90 -1.15 -5.34 26.76
N TYR A 91 -0.68 -6.46 27.30
CA TYR A 91 -0.89 -7.84 26.80
C TYR A 91 -2.39 -8.23 26.77
N SER A 92 -3.30 -7.27 26.60
CA SER A 92 -4.71 -7.47 26.33
C SER A 92 -5.06 -7.98 24.91
N PRO A 93 -4.17 -8.09 23.88
CA PRO A 93 -4.55 -8.84 22.68
C PRO A 93 -4.90 -10.32 22.97
N TYR A 94 -4.38 -10.92 24.06
CA TYR A 94 -4.78 -12.25 24.54
C TYR A 94 -6.20 -12.32 25.15
N ARG A 95 -6.94 -11.20 25.23
CA ARG A 95 -8.26 -11.19 25.87
C ARG A 95 -9.36 -11.77 24.98
N PHE A 96 -9.11 -11.87 23.68
CA PHE A 96 -10.00 -12.50 22.73
C PHE A 96 -9.44 -13.87 22.36
N GLU A 97 -10.04 -14.91 22.93
CA GLU A 97 -9.85 -16.27 22.46
C GLU A 97 -10.44 -16.36 21.04
N VAL A 98 -9.61 -16.75 20.07
CA VAL A 98 -10.06 -17.09 18.73
C VAL A 98 -10.59 -18.52 18.79
N GLU A 99 -11.83 -18.72 18.35
CA GLU A 99 -12.42 -20.07 18.30
C GLU A 99 -11.69 -20.95 17.27
N GLU A 100 -11.54 -22.24 17.57
CA GLU A 100 -10.97 -23.22 16.65
C GLU A 100 -11.70 -23.21 15.30
N ASN A 101 -10.99 -23.46 14.20
CA ASN A 101 -11.52 -23.42 12.84
C ASN A 101 -12.23 -22.08 12.55
N SER A 102 -11.48 -20.98 12.60
CA SER A 102 -11.93 -19.64 12.22
C SER A 102 -11.05 -19.02 11.13
N VAL A 103 -11.52 -17.96 10.48
CA VAL A 103 -10.68 -17.12 9.62
C VAL A 103 -10.23 -15.88 10.39
N VAL A 104 -8.93 -15.62 10.41
CA VAL A 104 -8.32 -14.47 11.09
C VAL A 104 -7.73 -13.53 10.04
N ILE A 105 -8.19 -12.27 10.04
CA ILE A 105 -7.60 -11.16 9.30
C ILE A 105 -6.78 -10.35 10.30
N PHE A 106 -5.46 -10.36 10.15
CA PHE A 106 -4.55 -9.65 11.04
C PHE A 106 -3.81 -8.55 10.29
N GLU A 107 -4.20 -7.30 10.54
CA GLU A 107 -3.57 -6.12 9.92
C GLU A 107 -2.57 -5.46 10.88
N LYS A 108 -1.35 -5.23 10.39
CA LYS A 108 -0.32 -4.50 11.12
C LYS A 108 0.32 -3.45 10.23
N THR A 109 0.11 -2.19 10.60
CA THR A 109 0.53 -1.00 9.85
C THR A 109 1.73 -0.30 10.48
N THR A 110 2.03 -0.58 11.74
CA THR A 110 3.13 0.04 12.48
C THR A 110 4.10 -1.00 13.02
N TRP A 111 5.40 -0.67 12.96
CA TRP A 111 6.48 -1.54 13.41
C TRP A 111 7.45 -0.79 14.32
N GLY A 112 8.01 -1.51 15.29
CA GLY A 112 9.05 -0.98 16.16
C GLY A 112 10.34 -0.70 15.38
N LYS A 113 11.01 0.42 15.67
CA LYS A 113 12.18 0.89 14.90
C LYS A 113 13.51 0.20 15.26
N ARG A 114 13.56 -0.62 16.30
CA ARG A 114 14.81 -1.23 16.79
C ARG A 114 14.73 -2.74 16.68
N TYR A 115 15.87 -3.39 16.44
CA TYR A 115 15.94 -4.85 16.35
C TYR A 115 15.29 -5.57 17.54
N ASN A 116 15.46 -5.08 18.77
CA ASN A 116 14.78 -5.66 19.93
C ASN A 116 13.24 -5.62 19.82
N ALA A 117 12.68 -4.50 19.34
CA ALA A 117 11.23 -4.37 19.18
C ALA A 117 10.71 -5.27 18.04
N LEU A 118 11.51 -5.44 16.98
CA LEU A 118 11.20 -6.40 15.91
C LEU A 118 11.22 -7.84 16.41
N ILE A 119 12.20 -8.22 17.24
CA ILE A 119 12.28 -9.55 17.87
C ILE A 119 11.06 -9.79 18.77
N GLU A 120 10.76 -8.87 19.69
CA GLU A 120 9.61 -9.02 20.60
C GLU A 120 8.28 -9.14 19.83
N THR A 121 8.14 -8.37 18.75
CA THR A 121 7.00 -8.47 17.84
C THR A 121 6.96 -9.83 17.13
N ASN A 122 8.09 -10.29 16.59
CA ASN A 122 8.21 -11.58 15.91
C ASN A 122 7.84 -12.73 16.85
N ASP A 123 8.39 -12.76 18.06
CA ASP A 123 8.12 -13.81 19.05
C ASP A 123 6.62 -13.85 19.37
N THR A 124 6.02 -12.68 19.62
CA THR A 124 4.58 -12.56 19.92
C THR A 124 3.70 -13.05 18.77
N LEU A 125 3.99 -12.61 17.54
CA LEU A 125 3.21 -12.99 16.37
C LEU A 125 3.41 -14.46 15.99
N SER A 126 4.62 -14.99 16.17
CA SER A 126 4.93 -16.41 15.95
C SER A 126 4.13 -17.29 16.90
N ASP A 127 4.09 -16.94 18.19
CA ASP A 127 3.31 -17.67 19.19
C ASP A 127 1.81 -17.63 18.87
N LEU A 128 1.28 -16.47 18.51
CA LEU A 128 -0.14 -16.31 18.17
C LEU A 128 -0.53 -17.08 16.91
N PHE A 129 0.19 -16.85 15.81
CA PHE A 129 -0.16 -17.43 14.52
C PHE A 129 0.05 -18.94 14.52
N SER A 130 1.14 -19.45 15.13
CA SER A 130 1.35 -20.90 15.25
C SER A 130 0.28 -21.58 16.10
N SER A 131 -0.20 -20.93 17.17
CA SER A 131 -1.32 -21.41 17.97
C SER A 131 -2.61 -21.48 17.14
N TRP A 132 -2.99 -20.40 16.46
CA TRP A 132 -4.21 -20.38 15.65
C TRP A 132 -4.17 -21.40 14.52
N ARG A 133 -3.01 -21.58 13.87
CA ARG A 133 -2.81 -22.64 12.87
C ARG A 133 -3.00 -24.04 13.45
N SER A 134 -2.51 -24.26 14.68
CA SER A 134 -2.68 -25.54 15.39
C SER A 134 -4.15 -25.82 15.74
N ASP A 135 -4.93 -24.77 15.95
CA ASP A 135 -6.37 -24.80 16.22
C ASP A 135 -7.23 -24.87 14.92
N GLY A 136 -6.60 -25.10 13.77
CA GLY A 136 -7.29 -25.23 12.47
C GLY A 136 -7.74 -23.91 11.85
N CYS A 137 -7.29 -22.77 12.38
CA CYS A 137 -7.64 -21.46 11.83
C CYS A 137 -6.85 -21.15 10.54
N LYS A 138 -7.44 -20.28 9.72
CA LYS A 138 -6.77 -19.64 8.58
C LYS A 138 -6.33 -18.23 8.96
N VAL A 139 -5.12 -17.84 8.55
CA VAL A 139 -4.51 -16.55 8.91
C VAL A 139 -4.15 -15.77 7.66
N ILE A 140 -4.86 -14.67 7.43
CA ILE A 140 -4.56 -13.65 6.43
C ILE A 140 -3.82 -12.53 7.12
N PHE A 141 -2.53 -12.38 6.84
CA PHE A 141 -1.72 -11.32 7.41
C PHE A 141 -1.59 -10.15 6.44
N VAL A 142 -1.96 -8.95 6.88
CA VAL A 142 -1.90 -7.72 6.09
C VAL A 142 -0.85 -6.81 6.69
N ASN A 143 0.23 -6.58 5.94
CA ASN A 143 1.36 -5.79 6.38
C ASN A 143 1.35 -4.41 5.72
N GLY A 144 1.41 -3.34 6.52
CA GLY A 144 1.52 -1.96 6.07
C GLY A 144 2.96 -1.48 5.86
N VAL A 145 3.95 -2.33 6.11
CA VAL A 145 5.38 -2.04 5.89
C VAL A 145 5.96 -3.13 5.00
N GLU A 146 6.75 -2.74 4.00
CA GLU A 146 7.45 -3.69 3.13
C GLU A 146 8.31 -4.64 3.96
N GLU A 147 8.24 -5.95 3.69
CA GLU A 147 8.98 -6.97 4.44
C GLU A 147 10.49 -6.71 4.39
N ALA A 148 11.01 -6.27 3.24
CA ALA A 148 12.41 -5.86 3.06
C ALA A 148 12.86 -4.77 4.06
N ARG A 149 11.94 -3.95 4.58
CA ARG A 149 12.26 -2.92 5.58
C ARG A 149 12.40 -3.50 6.99
N LEU A 150 11.83 -4.67 7.23
CA LEU A 150 11.93 -5.39 8.51
C LEU A 150 13.19 -6.27 8.57
N LEU A 151 13.89 -6.45 7.45
CA LEU A 151 15.16 -7.18 7.39
C LEU A 151 16.30 -6.34 7.99
N GLY A 152 17.26 -7.03 8.60
CA GLY A 152 18.58 -6.44 8.87
C GLY A 152 19.35 -6.24 7.57
N LEU A 153 20.31 -5.31 7.56
CA LEU A 153 21.11 -5.02 6.36
C LEU A 153 21.82 -6.26 5.80
N ASP A 154 22.14 -7.23 6.67
CA ASP A 154 22.93 -8.43 6.41
C ASP A 154 22.07 -9.71 6.29
N LEU A 155 20.75 -9.56 6.21
CA LEU A 155 19.79 -10.66 6.29
C LEU A 155 18.90 -10.72 5.04
N ASP A 156 18.58 -11.94 4.61
CA ASP A 156 17.58 -12.21 3.57
C ASP A 156 16.22 -12.57 4.19
N TYR A 157 15.21 -12.79 3.35
CA TYR A 157 13.85 -13.11 3.80
C TYR A 157 13.72 -14.42 4.57
N ASP A 158 14.52 -15.42 4.22
CA ASP A 158 14.45 -16.77 4.79
C ASP A 158 15.28 -16.88 6.08
N THR A 159 16.35 -16.09 6.20
CA THR A 159 17.26 -16.09 7.36
C THR A 159 16.94 -15.01 8.40
N SER A 160 16.10 -14.03 8.06
CA SER A 160 15.73 -12.96 9.00
C SER A 160 14.93 -13.51 10.19
N PRO A 161 15.40 -13.28 11.44
CA PRO A 161 14.66 -13.66 12.65
C PRO A 161 13.52 -12.67 12.96
N TYR A 162 13.36 -11.61 12.17
CA TYR A 162 12.37 -10.56 12.40
C TYR A 162 11.05 -10.81 11.69
N THR A 163 11.02 -11.78 10.76
CA THR A 163 9.87 -12.09 9.90
C THR A 163 9.49 -13.57 9.92
N GLU A 164 10.03 -14.36 10.87
CA GLU A 164 9.74 -15.80 10.99
C GLU A 164 8.25 -16.09 11.23
N PHE A 165 7.53 -15.18 11.89
CA PHE A 165 6.10 -15.30 12.13
C PHE A 165 5.28 -15.51 10.84
N LEU A 166 5.80 -15.06 9.68
CA LEU A 166 5.15 -15.24 8.37
C LEU A 166 5.03 -16.72 7.97
N GLN A 167 5.85 -17.62 8.51
CA GLN A 167 5.73 -19.07 8.25
C GLN A 167 4.42 -19.66 8.78
N TYR A 168 3.72 -18.93 9.65
CA TYR A 168 2.47 -19.37 10.27
C TYR A 168 1.23 -18.70 9.65
N VAL A 169 1.36 -18.03 8.51
CA VAL A 169 0.22 -17.43 7.79
C VAL A 169 -0.16 -18.28 6.58
N ASP A 170 -1.42 -18.22 6.15
CA ASP A 170 -1.84 -18.82 4.87
C ASP A 170 -1.48 -17.91 3.69
N ILE A 171 -1.56 -16.59 3.89
CA ILE A 171 -1.16 -15.59 2.90
C ILE A 171 -0.71 -14.30 3.59
N HIS A 172 0.34 -13.69 3.04
CA HIS A 172 0.83 -12.38 3.41
C HIS A 172 0.47 -11.36 2.32
N ILE A 173 -0.31 -10.34 2.70
CA ILE A 173 -0.70 -9.21 1.85
C ILE A 173 0.13 -8.00 2.23
N ASN A 174 1.01 -7.54 1.35
CA ASN A 174 1.84 -6.37 1.55
C ASN A 174 1.20 -5.14 0.91
N THR A 175 0.86 -4.13 1.71
CA THR A 175 0.17 -2.91 1.27
C THR A 175 1.09 -1.69 1.18
N ASP A 176 2.39 -1.83 1.45
CA ASP A 176 3.37 -0.74 1.41
C ASP A 176 3.75 -0.38 -0.03
N MET A 177 2.92 0.44 -0.67
CA MET A 177 3.16 0.93 -2.02
C MET A 177 4.19 2.05 -2.09
N PHE A 178 4.50 2.68 -0.96
CA PHE A 178 5.47 3.77 -0.92
C PHE A 178 6.89 3.25 -1.16
N THR A 179 7.20 2.06 -0.65
CA THR A 179 8.48 1.39 -0.94
C THR A 179 8.64 1.14 -2.45
N LEU A 180 7.62 0.57 -3.11
CA LEU A 180 7.67 0.33 -4.56
C LEU A 180 7.83 1.63 -5.35
N PHE A 181 7.17 2.70 -4.91
CA PHE A 181 7.26 4.02 -5.52
C PHE A 181 8.69 4.57 -5.48
N VAL A 182 9.33 4.59 -4.31
CA VAL A 182 10.70 5.13 -4.16
C VAL A 182 11.72 4.22 -4.87
N ASP A 183 11.64 2.91 -4.69
CA ASP A 183 12.57 1.97 -5.33
C ASP A 183 12.50 2.03 -6.86
N THR A 184 11.29 2.20 -7.42
CA THR A 184 11.11 2.40 -8.87
C THR A 184 11.78 3.69 -9.34
N ILE A 185 11.65 4.79 -8.60
CA ILE A 185 12.31 6.07 -8.94
C ILE A 185 13.82 5.89 -8.96
N LEU A 186 14.38 5.31 -7.89
CA LEU A 186 15.82 5.07 -7.78
C LEU A 186 16.33 4.18 -8.91
N ARG A 187 15.61 3.09 -9.24
CA ARG A 187 15.94 2.21 -10.37
C ARG A 187 15.91 2.95 -11.71
N ILE A 188 14.88 3.75 -11.97
CA ILE A 188 14.76 4.49 -13.23
C ILE A 188 15.93 5.45 -13.43
N HIS A 189 16.39 6.10 -12.37
CA HIS A 189 17.42 7.14 -12.47
C HIS A 189 18.85 6.60 -12.36
N PHE A 190 19.07 5.48 -11.68
CA PHE A 190 20.42 5.02 -11.34
C PHE A 190 20.72 3.57 -11.75
N ASP A 191 19.70 2.77 -12.10
CA ASP A 191 19.84 1.37 -12.56
C ASP A 191 20.77 0.52 -11.67
N TYR A 192 20.54 0.58 -10.35
CA TYR A 192 21.35 -0.09 -9.31
C TYR A 192 22.79 0.43 -9.17
N GLY A 193 23.14 1.51 -9.88
CA GLY A 193 24.39 2.24 -9.68
C GLY A 193 24.32 3.25 -8.53
N PRO A 194 25.48 3.72 -8.03
CA PRO A 194 25.55 4.79 -7.04
C PRO A 194 24.87 6.07 -7.54
N ILE A 195 24.18 6.77 -6.63
CA ILE A 195 23.69 8.12 -6.88
C ILE A 195 24.90 9.04 -7.05
N ASN A 196 24.96 9.79 -8.15
CA ASN A 196 26.05 10.73 -8.40
C ASN A 196 25.57 11.91 -9.26
N ASN A 197 26.00 13.11 -8.90
CA ASN A 197 25.68 14.39 -9.52
C ASN A 197 24.18 14.52 -9.80
N PHE A 198 23.34 14.41 -8.77
CA PHE A 198 21.89 14.34 -8.92
C PHE A 198 21.17 15.26 -7.94
N LEU A 199 20.08 15.90 -8.38
CA LEU A 199 19.20 16.72 -7.56
C LEU A 199 17.82 16.10 -7.43
N PHE A 200 17.39 15.88 -6.20
CA PHE A 200 16.00 15.62 -5.87
C PHE A 200 15.31 16.92 -5.47
N VAL A 201 14.26 17.30 -6.21
CA VAL A 201 13.34 18.37 -5.83
C VAL A 201 12.17 17.75 -5.07
N LEU A 202 12.06 18.04 -3.79
CA LEU A 202 11.07 17.45 -2.88
C LEU A 202 10.05 18.52 -2.47
N ASP A 203 8.81 18.12 -2.25
CA ASP A 203 7.84 18.98 -1.57
C ASP A 203 8.13 19.05 -0.05
N GLU A 204 7.41 19.92 0.68
CA GLU A 204 7.59 20.07 2.14
C GLU A 204 7.09 18.86 2.95
N SER A 205 6.40 17.90 2.35
CA SER A 205 5.94 16.71 3.06
C SER A 205 7.09 15.76 3.44
N PHE A 206 8.24 15.90 2.76
CA PHE A 206 9.48 15.18 3.05
C PHE A 206 10.33 15.87 4.12
N GLY A 207 10.07 17.14 4.43
CA GLY A 207 10.84 17.96 5.37
C GLY A 207 11.01 19.38 4.87
N LYS A 208 11.48 20.27 5.73
CA LYS A 208 11.70 21.70 5.37
C LYS A 208 13.14 22.03 5.05
N ASP A 209 14.05 21.20 5.53
CA ASP A 209 15.46 21.35 5.27
C ASP A 209 16.17 19.99 5.25
N TRP A 210 17.40 20.06 4.76
CA TRP A 210 18.31 18.94 4.65
C TRP A 210 18.50 18.18 5.98
N LEU A 211 18.62 18.88 7.10
CA LEU A 211 18.92 18.26 8.39
C LEU A 211 17.71 17.49 8.91
N GLU A 212 16.51 18.07 8.76
CA GLU A 212 15.25 17.38 9.08
C GLU A 212 15.09 16.12 8.21
N PHE A 213 15.35 16.24 6.91
CA PHE A 213 15.16 15.14 5.98
C PHE A 213 16.06 13.94 6.25
N ILE A 214 17.34 14.15 6.57
CA ILE A 214 18.28 13.02 6.79
C ILE A 214 18.00 12.22 8.06
N TYR A 215 17.30 12.82 9.01
CA TYR A 215 16.80 12.14 10.20
C TYR A 215 15.38 11.60 10.02
N SER A 216 14.79 11.78 8.84
CA SER A 216 13.48 11.23 8.52
C SER A 216 13.58 9.74 8.19
N TRP A 217 12.50 9.02 8.52
CA TRP A 217 12.36 7.60 8.14
C TRP A 217 12.37 7.41 6.62
N ILE A 218 12.00 8.43 5.83
CA ILE A 218 12.02 8.33 4.37
C ILE A 218 13.46 8.28 3.85
N PHE A 219 14.32 9.14 4.38
CA PHE A 219 15.74 9.09 4.01
C PHE A 219 16.38 7.80 4.52
N GLU A 220 16.18 7.46 5.80
CA GLU A 220 16.79 6.29 6.43
C GLU A 220 16.37 4.98 5.76
N ASP A 221 15.06 4.76 5.56
CA ASP A 221 14.54 3.46 5.11
C ASP A 221 14.63 3.26 3.59
N TYR A 222 14.79 4.32 2.80
CA TYR A 222 14.79 4.23 1.33
C TYR A 222 16.09 4.72 0.71
N ILE A 223 16.34 6.03 0.79
CA ILE A 223 17.44 6.66 0.06
C ILE A 223 18.79 6.18 0.62
N PHE A 224 18.94 6.16 1.94
CA PHE A 224 20.17 5.75 2.59
C PHE A 224 20.44 4.25 2.44
N LYS A 225 19.41 3.40 2.55
CA LYS A 225 19.54 1.96 2.25
C LYS A 225 20.02 1.74 0.81
N TYR A 226 19.50 2.47 -0.16
CA TYR A 226 19.99 2.44 -1.54
C TYR A 226 21.44 2.87 -1.69
N MET A 227 21.83 3.94 -1.00
CA MET A 227 23.22 4.39 -1.01
C MET A 227 24.17 3.34 -0.40
N ILE A 228 23.79 2.71 0.71
CA ILE A 228 24.57 1.63 1.33
C ILE A 228 24.71 0.44 0.38
N MET A 229 23.61 0.03 -0.26
CA MET A 229 23.63 -1.08 -1.20
C MET A 229 24.57 -0.81 -2.39
N THR A 230 24.56 0.40 -2.93
CA THR A 230 25.28 0.72 -4.17
C THR A 230 26.72 1.19 -3.95
N ASP A 231 27.03 1.82 -2.81
CA ASP A 231 28.37 2.38 -2.53
C ASP A 231 28.71 2.39 -1.01
N GLY A 232 28.20 1.42 -0.25
CA GLY A 232 28.31 1.38 1.22
C GLY A 232 29.75 1.46 1.75
N ARG A 233 30.71 0.81 1.11
CA ARG A 233 32.14 0.89 1.50
C ARG A 233 32.65 2.33 1.47
N ARG A 234 32.26 3.11 0.47
CA ARG A 234 32.68 4.50 0.34
C ARG A 234 32.02 5.40 1.37
N ILE A 235 30.77 5.10 1.72
CA ILE A 235 30.05 5.79 2.79
C ILE A 235 30.72 5.52 4.14
N GLU A 236 31.15 4.29 4.40
CA GLU A 236 31.92 3.96 5.61
C GLU A 236 33.26 4.70 5.67
N GLU A 237 33.94 4.86 4.53
CA GLU A 237 35.23 5.55 4.43
C GLU A 237 35.13 7.08 4.63
N LEU A 238 34.12 7.71 4.02
CA LEU A 238 33.96 9.17 4.01
C LEU A 238 33.06 9.67 5.15
N GLY A 239 32.10 8.86 5.58
CA GLY A 239 30.93 9.34 6.31
C GLY A 239 29.87 9.94 5.37
N LEU A 240 28.62 9.98 5.84
CA LEU A 240 27.47 10.34 5.01
C LEU A 240 27.56 11.75 4.40
N PHE A 241 27.93 12.75 5.20
CA PHE A 241 27.97 14.15 4.74
C PHE A 241 29.02 14.35 3.64
N ASP A 242 30.23 13.85 3.87
CA ASP A 242 31.34 13.94 2.90
C ASP A 242 31.02 13.12 1.64
N TYR A 243 30.35 11.97 1.77
CA TYR A 243 29.89 11.19 0.62
C TYR A 243 28.92 11.97 -0.28
N LEU A 244 27.96 12.67 0.31
CA LEU A 244 26.97 13.45 -0.44
C LEU A 244 27.59 14.66 -1.13
N GLU A 245 28.49 15.37 -0.44
CA GLU A 245 29.25 16.49 -1.02
C GLU A 245 30.14 15.98 -2.16
N TYR A 246 30.89 14.91 -1.92
CA TYR A 246 31.80 14.32 -2.91
C TYR A 246 31.06 13.90 -4.19
N ASN A 247 29.90 13.26 -4.05
CA ASN A 247 29.10 12.80 -5.18
C ASN A 247 28.11 13.87 -5.69
N ASN A 248 28.16 15.11 -5.19
CA ASN A 248 27.24 16.19 -5.57
C ASN A 248 25.74 15.77 -5.55
N ILE A 249 25.33 15.10 -4.47
CA ILE A 249 23.95 14.65 -4.26
C ILE A 249 23.20 15.72 -3.48
N ASN A 250 22.14 16.27 -4.07
CA ASN A 250 21.45 17.43 -3.52
C ASN A 250 19.96 17.14 -3.32
N PHE A 251 19.39 17.77 -2.29
CA PHE A 251 17.97 17.74 -1.96
C PHE A 251 17.48 19.18 -1.83
N LEU A 252 16.52 19.58 -2.66
CA LEU A 252 15.90 20.89 -2.65
C LEU A 252 14.45 20.77 -2.21
N PHE A 253 14.09 21.41 -1.10
CA PHE A 253 12.73 21.39 -0.55
C PHE A 253 11.97 22.63 -1.02
N TYR A 254 10.88 22.42 -1.75
CA TYR A 254 10.08 23.49 -2.34
C TYR A 254 8.72 23.62 -1.64
N ASP A 255 8.44 24.81 -1.13
CA ASP A 255 7.26 25.16 -0.35
C ASP A 255 6.18 25.91 -1.14
N GLY A 256 6.38 26.12 -2.45
CA GLY A 256 5.48 26.95 -3.27
C GLY A 256 5.70 28.46 -3.12
N SER A 257 6.78 28.91 -2.48
CA SER A 257 6.98 30.34 -2.18
C SER A 257 7.33 31.20 -3.40
N SER A 258 8.14 30.68 -4.34
CA SER A 258 8.63 31.43 -5.50
C SER A 258 9.13 30.51 -6.62
N LEU A 259 8.42 30.51 -7.75
CA LEU A 259 8.82 29.76 -8.94
C LEU A 259 10.13 30.31 -9.56
N ASP A 260 10.34 31.63 -9.54
CA ASP A 260 11.61 32.24 -10.00
C ASP A 260 12.80 31.76 -9.15
N SER A 261 12.63 31.69 -7.83
CA SER A 261 13.68 31.17 -6.94
C SER A 261 13.98 29.70 -7.17
N LEU A 262 12.94 28.91 -7.45
CA LEU A 262 13.09 27.50 -7.82
C LEU A 262 13.83 27.36 -9.16
N TYR A 263 13.52 28.18 -10.15
CA TYR A 263 14.22 28.20 -11.43
C TYR A 263 15.71 28.55 -11.25
N GLU A 264 16.03 29.59 -10.48
CA GLU A 264 17.42 29.96 -10.17
C GLU A 264 18.17 28.84 -9.43
N ALA A 265 17.55 28.22 -8.42
CA ALA A 265 18.15 27.12 -7.65
C ALA A 265 18.39 25.87 -8.50
N THR A 266 17.59 25.68 -9.55
CA THR A 266 17.67 24.52 -10.44
C THR A 266 18.37 24.83 -11.78
N GLU A 267 18.92 26.03 -11.99
CA GLU A 267 19.38 26.52 -13.31
C GLU A 267 20.30 25.54 -14.03
N PHE A 268 21.26 24.95 -13.32
CA PHE A 268 22.28 24.04 -13.88
C PHE A 268 21.89 22.56 -13.90
N TRP A 269 20.71 22.23 -13.38
CA TRP A 269 20.17 20.89 -13.33
C TRP A 269 19.23 20.66 -14.52
N ASN A 270 19.20 19.43 -15.04
CA ASN A 270 18.42 19.07 -16.23
C ASN A 270 17.82 17.66 -16.14
N GLU A 271 17.08 17.22 -17.16
CA GLU A 271 16.39 15.92 -17.19
C GLU A 271 17.29 14.70 -16.92
N SER A 272 18.59 14.78 -17.20
CA SER A 272 19.53 13.67 -16.96
C SER A 272 19.96 13.54 -15.51
N ASN A 273 19.79 14.60 -14.70
CA ASN A 273 20.33 14.66 -13.36
C ASN A 273 19.43 15.34 -12.32
N MET A 274 18.12 15.38 -12.60
CA MET A 274 17.12 15.96 -11.72
C MET A 274 15.81 15.18 -11.82
N CYS A 275 15.13 15.04 -10.68
CA CYS A 275 13.71 14.69 -10.66
C CYS A 275 12.98 15.42 -9.53
N ALA A 276 11.67 15.50 -9.65
CA ALA A 276 10.77 16.06 -8.63
C ALA A 276 9.90 14.95 -8.02
N ILE A 277 9.75 14.96 -6.69
CA ILE A 277 8.98 13.96 -5.93
C ILE A 277 8.09 14.68 -4.91
N GLY A 278 6.78 14.46 -5.00
CA GLY A 278 5.78 15.08 -4.13
C GLY A 278 4.81 14.08 -3.52
N THR A 279 4.05 14.55 -2.51
CA THR A 279 2.90 13.82 -1.97
C THR A 279 1.74 14.75 -1.61
N ASN A 280 0.54 14.18 -1.53
CA ASN A 280 -0.64 14.90 -1.05
C ASN A 280 -0.79 14.94 0.49
N ARG A 281 0.27 14.65 1.28
CA ARG A 281 0.20 14.63 2.75
C ARG A 281 -0.19 15.97 3.36
N LEU A 282 0.18 17.07 2.71
CA LEU A 282 -0.18 18.43 3.14
C LEU A 282 -1.55 18.89 2.59
N GLY A 283 -2.25 18.00 1.87
CA GLY A 283 -3.57 18.22 1.29
C GLY A 283 -3.54 18.51 -0.22
N ASN A 284 -4.68 18.31 -0.88
CA ASN A 284 -4.76 18.35 -2.34
C ASN A 284 -4.51 19.72 -2.94
N ALA A 285 -4.98 20.78 -2.29
CA ALA A 285 -4.72 22.13 -2.77
C ALA A 285 -3.21 22.45 -2.78
N TYR A 286 -2.47 21.90 -1.82
CA TYR A 286 -1.01 22.02 -1.80
C TYR A 286 -0.37 21.20 -2.91
N ALA A 287 -0.75 19.91 -3.05
CA ALA A 287 -0.21 19.04 -4.09
C ALA A 287 -0.51 19.55 -5.51
N GLU A 288 -1.72 20.05 -5.76
CA GLU A 288 -2.08 20.66 -7.05
C GLU A 288 -1.22 21.88 -7.37
N GLN A 289 -0.96 22.75 -6.38
CA GLN A 289 -0.08 23.90 -6.57
C GLN A 289 1.37 23.45 -6.83
N TRP A 290 1.88 22.49 -6.05
CA TRP A 290 3.22 21.93 -6.24
C TRP A 290 3.39 21.33 -7.64
N LEU A 291 2.42 20.53 -8.10
CA LEU A 291 2.43 19.94 -9.45
C LEU A 291 2.39 21.00 -10.54
N TYR A 292 1.53 22.01 -10.38
CA TYR A 292 1.47 23.15 -11.30
C TYR A 292 2.84 23.83 -11.42
N ASP A 293 3.49 24.13 -10.30
CA ASP A 293 4.80 24.77 -10.28
C ASP A 293 5.91 23.89 -10.90
N MET A 294 5.88 22.57 -10.66
CA MET A 294 6.85 21.65 -11.29
C MET A 294 6.66 21.56 -12.82
N ILE A 295 5.41 21.62 -13.29
CA ILE A 295 5.10 21.61 -14.73
C ILE A 295 5.54 22.93 -15.37
N GLU A 296 5.23 24.07 -14.76
CA GLU A 296 5.71 25.37 -15.22
C GLU A 296 7.24 25.44 -15.21
N LEU A 297 7.91 24.84 -14.22
CA LEU A 297 9.36 24.75 -14.19
C LEU A 297 9.92 23.97 -15.40
N ARG A 298 9.31 22.84 -15.78
CA ARG A 298 9.68 22.11 -17.01
C ARG A 298 9.58 23.01 -18.24
N GLU A 299 8.49 23.77 -18.36
CA GLU A 299 8.28 24.68 -19.49
C GLU A 299 9.31 25.82 -19.51
N MET A 300 9.56 26.47 -18.36
CA MET A 300 10.55 27.54 -18.23
C MET A 300 11.96 27.07 -18.58
N LYS A 301 12.33 25.85 -18.17
CA LYS A 301 13.64 25.25 -18.48
C LYS A 301 13.71 24.67 -19.89
N ASN A 302 12.57 24.49 -20.57
CA ASN A 302 12.45 23.73 -21.81
C ASN A 302 13.11 22.35 -21.67
N ASP A 303 12.74 21.63 -20.60
CA ASP A 303 13.39 20.41 -20.14
C ASP A 303 12.35 19.43 -19.57
N ASN A 304 12.55 18.12 -19.76
CA ASN A 304 11.53 17.11 -19.46
C ASN A 304 11.93 16.20 -18.28
N PHE A 305 12.51 16.78 -17.23
CA PHE A 305 12.87 16.06 -16.00
C PHE A 305 11.65 15.35 -15.39
N ALA A 306 11.85 14.20 -14.76
CA ALA A 306 10.74 13.39 -14.25
C ALA A 306 10.04 14.06 -13.03
N ILE A 307 8.71 14.00 -12.98
CA ILE A 307 7.88 14.40 -11.84
C ILE A 307 7.13 13.15 -11.38
N TYR A 308 7.24 12.85 -10.10
CA TYR A 308 6.60 11.74 -9.43
C TYR A 308 5.71 12.25 -8.30
N GLU A 309 4.53 11.67 -8.14
CA GLU A 309 3.57 12.07 -7.11
C GLU A 309 2.97 10.83 -6.42
N TYR A 310 3.04 10.79 -5.09
CA TYR A 310 2.45 9.71 -4.30
C TYR A 310 1.21 10.17 -3.53
N LEU A 311 0.07 9.54 -3.83
CA LEU A 311 -1.23 9.93 -3.30
C LEU A 311 -1.71 9.03 -2.16
N TYR A 312 -1.83 9.60 -0.96
CA TYR A 312 -2.50 8.98 0.18
C TYR A 312 -4.02 8.94 -0.02
N SER A 313 -4.64 7.81 0.34
CA SER A 313 -5.98 7.37 -0.10
C SER A 313 -7.14 8.31 0.21
N TYR A 314 -7.07 9.10 1.29
CA TYR A 314 -8.18 9.98 1.68
C TYR A 314 -8.30 11.24 0.80
N TRP A 315 -7.35 11.48 -0.10
CA TRP A 315 -7.20 12.77 -0.77
C TRP A 315 -6.77 12.62 -2.24
N ARG A 316 -7.39 11.77 -3.05
CA ARG A 316 -6.95 11.63 -4.47
C ARG A 316 -7.70 12.52 -5.47
N HIS A 317 -8.92 12.93 -5.13
CA HIS A 317 -9.77 13.70 -6.05
C HIS A 317 -9.21 15.12 -6.27
N GLY A 318 -9.09 15.55 -7.53
CA GLY A 318 -8.46 16.81 -7.95
C GLY A 318 -7.05 16.62 -8.52
N VAL A 319 -6.18 15.93 -7.77
CA VAL A 319 -4.79 15.66 -8.21
C VAL A 319 -4.72 14.67 -9.38
N LEU A 320 -5.68 13.75 -9.50
CA LEU A 320 -5.72 12.77 -10.59
C LEU A 320 -5.80 13.41 -11.99
N GLU A 321 -6.14 14.69 -12.14
CA GLU A 321 -6.21 15.36 -13.45
C GLU A 321 -4.84 15.50 -14.15
N TYR A 322 -3.74 15.36 -13.41
CA TYR A 322 -2.38 15.49 -13.93
C TYR A 322 -1.77 14.17 -14.44
N TYR A 323 -2.56 13.08 -14.50
CA TYR A 323 -2.09 11.72 -14.78
C TYR A 323 -1.33 11.60 -16.13
N ASP A 324 -1.79 12.28 -17.18
CA ASP A 324 -1.16 12.25 -18.51
C ASP A 324 0.27 12.84 -18.54
N ILE A 325 0.70 13.57 -17.50
CA ILE A 325 1.91 14.40 -17.48
C ILE A 325 2.89 13.98 -16.36
N VAL A 326 2.38 13.28 -15.34
CA VAL A 326 3.07 13.01 -14.07
C VAL A 326 3.00 11.52 -13.74
N LYS A 327 4.10 10.95 -13.26
CA LYS A 327 4.13 9.55 -12.84
C LYS A 327 3.50 9.40 -11.46
N MET A 328 2.24 9.00 -11.43
CA MET A 328 1.47 8.90 -10.19
C MET A 328 1.39 7.48 -9.63
N ALA A 329 1.41 7.38 -8.31
CA ALA A 329 1.17 6.19 -7.52
C ALA A 329 0.29 6.53 -6.31
N TRP A 330 -0.24 5.51 -5.62
CA TRP A 330 -1.11 5.75 -4.47
C TRP A 330 -1.03 4.68 -3.39
N SER A 331 -1.34 5.08 -2.15
CA SER A 331 -1.39 4.16 -1.01
C SER A 331 -2.54 3.18 -1.15
N VAL A 332 -2.32 1.90 -0.88
CA VAL A 332 -3.40 0.90 -0.81
C VAL A 332 -3.75 0.65 0.64
N LYS A 333 -5.05 0.51 0.92
CA LYS A 333 -5.57 0.06 2.21
C LYS A 333 -6.31 -1.24 2.01
N LEU A 334 -6.39 -2.06 3.07
CA LEU A 334 -7.03 -3.37 3.04
C LEU A 334 -8.45 -3.33 2.44
N TYR A 335 -9.31 -2.45 2.94
CA TYR A 335 -10.70 -2.35 2.50
C TYR A 335 -10.89 -1.76 1.09
N SER A 336 -9.83 -1.17 0.52
CA SER A 336 -9.83 -0.62 -0.84
C SER A 336 -9.06 -1.51 -1.81
N LEU A 337 -8.70 -2.73 -1.39
CA LEU A 337 -8.01 -3.69 -2.20
C LEU A 337 -9.04 -4.50 -2.99
N ASP A 338 -9.04 -4.35 -4.30
CA ASP A 338 -10.04 -4.99 -5.17
C ASP A 338 -9.95 -6.52 -5.08
N GLU A 339 -8.74 -7.07 -5.01
CA GLU A 339 -8.48 -8.51 -4.94
C GLU A 339 -8.66 -9.11 -3.54
N PHE A 340 -8.92 -8.29 -2.50
CA PHE A 340 -8.99 -8.79 -1.13
C PHE A 340 -10.03 -9.90 -0.97
N TRP A 341 -11.19 -9.74 -1.61
CA TRP A 341 -12.26 -10.71 -1.47
C TRP A 341 -11.99 -12.01 -2.23
N ASP A 342 -11.32 -11.94 -3.38
CA ASP A 342 -10.91 -13.15 -4.10
C ASP A 342 -9.89 -13.95 -3.26
N ILE A 343 -8.97 -13.25 -2.59
CA ILE A 343 -8.03 -13.86 -1.64
C ILE A 343 -8.79 -14.43 -0.43
N PHE A 344 -9.72 -13.67 0.16
CA PHE A 344 -10.48 -14.08 1.32
C PHE A 344 -11.33 -15.32 1.03
N ASP A 345 -11.98 -15.36 -0.13
CA ASP A 345 -12.73 -16.51 -0.63
C ASP A 345 -11.81 -17.72 -0.80
N ALA A 346 -10.68 -17.57 -1.50
CA ALA A 346 -9.73 -18.66 -1.69
C ALA A 346 -9.18 -19.22 -0.36
N VAL A 347 -8.91 -18.36 0.63
CA VAL A 347 -8.50 -18.80 1.97
C VAL A 347 -9.63 -19.52 2.68
N GLY A 348 -10.85 -18.98 2.63
CA GLY A 348 -12.02 -19.52 3.30
C GLY A 348 -12.52 -20.85 2.72
N PHE A 349 -12.42 -21.03 1.41
CA PHE A 349 -12.80 -22.26 0.71
C PHE A 349 -11.63 -23.23 0.49
N GLU A 350 -10.45 -22.91 1.03
CA GLU A 350 -9.23 -23.69 0.92
C GLU A 350 -8.82 -23.98 -0.55
N GLU A 351 -8.95 -22.96 -1.39
CA GLU A 351 -8.51 -23.00 -2.78
C GLU A 351 -6.99 -22.82 -2.91
N ASP A 352 -6.48 -22.95 -4.14
CA ASP A 352 -5.06 -22.79 -4.43
C ASP A 352 -4.64 -21.31 -4.35
N LEU A 353 -3.89 -20.96 -3.29
CA LEU A 353 -3.42 -19.60 -3.05
C LEU A 353 -2.23 -19.19 -3.93
N THR A 354 -1.57 -20.13 -4.64
CA THR A 354 -0.39 -19.81 -5.46
C THR A 354 -0.69 -18.87 -6.62
N VAL A 355 -1.96 -18.76 -7.01
CA VAL A 355 -2.41 -17.80 -8.04
C VAL A 355 -2.26 -16.34 -7.61
N PHE A 356 -2.15 -16.08 -6.30
CA PHE A 356 -1.95 -14.75 -5.74
C PHE A 356 -0.48 -14.43 -5.44
N ASP A 357 0.42 -15.41 -5.57
CA ASP A 357 1.84 -15.19 -5.28
C ASP A 357 2.49 -14.35 -6.39
N ASN A 358 2.64 -13.05 -6.12
CA ASN A 358 3.06 -12.07 -7.13
C ASN A 358 4.18 -11.14 -6.65
N TRP A 359 4.66 -11.34 -5.43
CA TRP A 359 5.67 -10.51 -4.80
C TRP A 359 6.73 -11.36 -4.12
N TYR A 360 7.96 -10.87 -4.13
CA TYR A 360 9.08 -11.59 -3.53
C TYR A 360 9.08 -11.36 -2.00
N GLY A 361 9.17 -12.46 -1.26
CA GLY A 361 9.19 -12.51 0.21
C GLY A 361 9.80 -13.84 0.67
N ARG A 362 9.53 -14.25 1.90
CA ARG A 362 9.98 -15.56 2.42
C ARG A 362 9.51 -16.71 1.52
N SER A 363 10.41 -17.60 1.13
CA SER A 363 10.24 -18.57 0.03
C SER A 363 9.09 -19.57 0.20
N GLU A 364 8.65 -19.83 1.42
CA GLU A 364 7.55 -20.75 1.74
C GLU A 364 6.20 -20.05 1.99
N VAL A 365 6.14 -18.73 1.78
CA VAL A 365 4.98 -17.89 2.11
C VAL A 365 4.43 -17.28 0.82
N ILE A 366 3.13 -17.50 0.58
CA ILE A 366 2.42 -16.82 -0.51
C ILE A 366 2.38 -15.33 -0.19
N THR A 367 2.97 -14.52 -1.06
CA THR A 367 3.05 -13.08 -0.86
C THR A 367 2.36 -12.34 -2.00
N TYR A 368 1.28 -11.64 -1.62
CA TYR A 368 0.52 -10.79 -2.52
C TYR A 368 0.86 -9.31 -2.27
N LYS A 369 1.17 -8.58 -3.33
CA LYS A 369 1.26 -7.12 -3.35
C LYS A 369 0.32 -6.58 -4.42
N PRO A 370 -0.52 -5.58 -4.10
CA PRO A 370 -1.36 -4.95 -5.11
C PRO A 370 -0.50 -4.18 -6.11
N PHE A 371 -0.79 -4.37 -7.39
CA PHE A 371 -0.21 -3.54 -8.43
C PHE A 371 -1.01 -2.25 -8.54
N VAL A 372 -0.40 -1.15 -8.13
CA VAL A 372 -0.94 0.20 -8.34
C VAL A 372 0.06 1.05 -9.12
N GLY A 373 -0.38 2.21 -9.59
CA GLY A 373 0.41 3.07 -10.46
C GLY A 373 -0.12 3.08 -11.88
N GLU A 374 -0.21 4.27 -12.45
CA GLU A 374 -0.75 4.44 -13.79
C GLU A 374 0.27 4.05 -14.87
N GLY A 375 -0.17 3.69 -16.07
CA GLY A 375 0.73 3.42 -17.22
C GLY A 375 1.74 2.26 -17.04
N GLY A 376 1.65 1.50 -15.94
CA GLY A 376 2.59 0.41 -15.62
C GLY A 376 4.02 0.87 -15.35
N TRP A 377 4.23 2.14 -14.98
CA TRP A 377 5.59 2.66 -14.77
C TRP A 377 6.24 2.12 -13.48
N MET A 378 5.43 1.74 -12.48
CA MET A 378 5.86 0.96 -11.33
C MET A 378 5.96 -0.51 -11.73
N GLY A 379 7.18 -1.04 -11.76
CA GLY A 379 7.44 -2.44 -12.13
C GLY A 379 7.78 -3.27 -10.90
N ILE A 380 7.53 -4.59 -10.98
CA ILE A 380 8.07 -5.54 -10.01
C ILE A 380 9.59 -5.44 -10.07
N ALA A 381 10.17 -4.87 -9.01
CA ALA A 381 11.58 -4.99 -8.71
C ALA A 381 11.61 -5.49 -7.26
N PRO A 382 12.12 -6.71 -7.00
CA PRO A 382 12.55 -7.03 -5.66
C PRO A 382 13.51 -5.92 -5.27
N SER A 383 13.32 -5.34 -4.09
CA SER A 383 14.20 -4.27 -3.65
C SER A 383 15.64 -4.80 -3.63
N HIS A 384 16.58 -4.28 -4.44
CA HIS A 384 17.89 -4.94 -4.56
C HIS A 384 18.73 -4.93 -3.26
N TYR A 385 18.22 -4.34 -2.17
CA TYR A 385 18.70 -4.53 -0.80
C TYR A 385 18.79 -6.02 -0.39
N LEU A 386 18.27 -6.94 -1.21
CA LEU A 386 17.95 -8.35 -0.91
C LEU A 386 18.92 -9.39 -1.49
N LEU A 387 19.96 -9.00 -2.23
CA LEU A 387 20.96 -9.93 -2.77
C LEU A 387 22.30 -9.73 -2.08
N LEU A 388 22.39 -10.17 -0.82
CA LEU A 388 23.67 -10.42 -0.18
C LEU A 388 24.06 -11.88 -0.40
N ASP A 389 25.18 -12.03 -1.13
CA ASP A 389 25.96 -13.25 -1.40
C ASP A 389 25.19 -14.36 -2.13
N ASP A 390 25.26 -14.46 -3.47
CA ASP A 390 26.30 -15.28 -4.12
C ASP A 390 26.69 -14.83 -5.56
N GLU A 391 26.18 -13.70 -6.09
CA GLU A 391 26.45 -13.28 -7.49
C GLU A 391 27.58 -12.25 -7.68
N TRP A 392 28.36 -11.95 -6.63
CA TRP A 392 29.50 -11.03 -6.75
C TRP A 392 30.83 -11.69 -7.17
N GLU A 393 30.92 -13.02 -7.27
CA GLU A 393 32.18 -13.74 -7.64
C GLU A 393 32.21 -14.40 -9.03
N TYR A 394 31.15 -14.36 -9.85
CA TYR A 394 31.14 -15.11 -11.13
C TYR A 394 30.99 -14.31 -12.43
N MET A 395 31.09 -12.98 -12.39
CA MET A 395 31.32 -12.21 -13.61
C MET A 395 32.54 -11.31 -13.47
N TYR A 396 33.55 -11.65 -14.28
CA TYR A 396 34.88 -11.03 -14.47
C TYR A 396 36.02 -11.58 -13.60
N PHE A 397 36.67 -12.62 -14.15
CA PHE A 397 38.08 -13.04 -13.99
C PHE A 397 38.86 -12.70 -12.71
#